data_AF-A0A6B1DZ25-F1
#
_entry.id   AF-A0A6B1DZ25-F1
#
_cell.length_a   1.000
_cell.length_b   1.000
_cell.length_c   1.000
_cell.angle_alpha   90.00
_cell.angle_beta   90.00
_cell.angle_gamma   90.00
#
_symmetry.space_group_name_H-M   'P 1'
#
loop_
_entity.id
_entity.type
_entity.pdbx_description
1 polymer ?
#
loop_
_entity_poly.entity_id
_entity_poly.type
_entity_poly.pdbx_seq_one_letter_code
_entity_poly.pdbx_strand_id
1 'polypeptide(L)'
;MQRQIRAVGGEQVEHIDQADLLVALNTPAPSGSDFFDPAHAKSDRAYRAEAIEAFAAQIADWTAAGKRVIVCDVAYPNGSDPVLIEALQRHVPLLSLAAYGAWNTAGNTIGVALAQGIANLRRADATAAQQFLARRFIEDHCFMHCVRPQLDASATLYSAETEREMTALTARDLQAEIEQMPDLRGWRVSNVRLPWRRRFEVDFDLEC
;
A
#
# COMPACT_ATOMS: atom_id res chain seq x y z
N MET A 1 15.97 2.61 -6.99
CA MET A 1 15.65 3.93 -6.44
C MET A 1 16.32 5.11 -7.15
N GLN A 2 17.65 5.35 -7.08
CA GLN A 2 18.29 6.57 -7.65
C GLN A 2 17.96 6.85 -9.13
N ARG A 3 17.86 5.81 -9.97
CA ARG A 3 17.48 5.96 -11.38
C ARG A 3 16.02 6.41 -11.54
N GLN A 4 15.12 5.95 -10.67
CA GLN A 4 13.70 6.34 -10.69
C GLN A 4 13.50 7.77 -10.17
N ILE A 5 14.25 8.18 -9.15
CA ILE A 5 14.28 9.58 -8.69
C ILE A 5 14.64 10.51 -9.86
N ARG A 6 15.72 10.19 -10.59
CA ARG A 6 16.12 10.96 -11.78
C ARG A 6 15.10 10.91 -12.90
N ALA A 7 14.43 9.77 -13.11
CA ALA A 7 13.42 9.63 -14.16
C ALA A 7 12.20 10.54 -13.95
N VAL A 8 11.85 10.85 -12.70
CA VAL A 8 10.79 11.83 -12.37
C VAL A 8 11.30 13.28 -12.28
N GLY A 9 12.56 13.52 -12.67
CA GLY A 9 13.21 14.83 -12.62
C GLY A 9 13.64 15.27 -11.23
N GLY A 10 13.71 14.36 -10.26
CA GLY A 10 14.18 14.64 -8.90
C GLY A 10 15.68 14.44 -8.73
N GLU A 11 16.20 14.97 -7.63
CA GLU A 11 17.56 14.75 -7.14
C GLU A 11 17.55 14.37 -5.67
N GLN A 12 18.63 13.73 -5.20
CA GLN A 12 18.80 13.43 -3.78
C GLN A 12 19.54 14.59 -3.12
N VAL A 13 19.03 15.02 -1.97
CA VAL A 13 19.65 16.05 -1.13
C VAL A 13 20.17 15.43 0.16
N GLU A 14 21.18 16.04 0.77
CA GLU A 14 21.83 15.52 1.99
C GLU A 14 21.02 15.84 3.25
N HIS A 15 20.30 16.97 3.25
CA HIS A 15 19.54 17.44 4.41
C HIS A 15 18.04 17.43 4.16
N ILE A 16 17.29 16.97 5.16
CA ILE A 16 15.83 16.88 5.14
C ILE A 16 15.13 18.22 4.91
N ASP A 17 15.79 19.33 5.24
CA ASP A 17 15.25 20.69 5.06
C ASP A 17 15.36 21.21 3.63
N GLN A 18 16.16 20.55 2.80
CA GLN A 18 16.27 20.83 1.37
C GLN A 18 15.30 19.98 0.54
N ALA A 19 14.64 18.99 1.15
CA ALA A 19 13.83 18.02 0.44
C ALA A 19 12.37 18.50 0.26
N ASP A 20 11.90 18.53 -0.98
CA ASP A 20 10.47 18.77 -1.29
C ASP A 20 9.59 17.56 -0.93
N LEU A 21 10.16 16.35 -1.00
CA LEU A 21 9.53 15.07 -0.73
C LEU A 21 10.52 14.18 0.03
N LEU A 22 10.03 13.48 1.05
CA LEU A 22 10.77 12.47 1.78
C LEU A 22 10.32 11.10 1.30
N VAL A 23 11.27 10.22 0.96
CA VAL A 23 10.98 8.85 0.54
C VAL A 23 11.41 7.90 1.65
N ALA A 24 10.44 7.31 2.32
CA ALA A 24 10.61 6.37 3.41
C ALA A 24 10.46 4.93 2.85
N LEU A 25 11.48 4.09 3.01
CA LEU A 25 11.47 2.72 2.47
C LEU A 25 11.40 1.69 3.59
N ASN A 26 10.35 0.88 3.58
CA ASN A 26 10.31 -0.36 4.36
C ASN A 26 10.96 -1.47 3.54
N THR A 27 12.00 -2.11 4.07
CA THR A 27 12.84 -3.07 3.33
C THR A 27 12.79 -4.46 3.97
N PRO A 28 13.03 -5.53 3.18
CA PRO A 28 12.91 -6.90 3.67
C PRO A 28 13.96 -7.22 4.75
N ALA A 29 13.64 -8.16 5.64
CA ALA A 29 14.65 -8.77 6.48
C ALA A 29 15.71 -9.51 5.63
N PRO A 30 16.95 -9.63 6.12
CA PRO A 30 18.02 -10.35 5.40
C PRO A 30 17.71 -11.82 5.09
N SER A 31 16.79 -12.45 5.81
CA SER A 31 16.43 -13.86 5.66
C SER A 31 15.62 -14.17 4.39
N GLY A 32 15.08 -13.15 3.71
CA GLY A 32 14.59 -13.21 2.33
C GLY A 32 13.70 -14.41 1.99
N SER A 33 12.49 -14.46 2.54
CA SER A 33 11.46 -15.43 2.10
C SER A 33 10.08 -14.80 2.01
N ASP A 34 9.14 -15.57 1.46
CA ASP A 34 7.77 -15.15 1.20
C ASP A 34 6.96 -15.05 2.50
N PHE A 35 6.17 -13.99 2.67
CA PHE A 35 5.39 -13.72 3.88
C PHE A 35 4.31 -14.79 4.13
N PHE A 36 3.84 -15.46 3.08
CA PHE A 36 2.76 -16.45 3.20
C PHE A 36 3.15 -17.76 3.91
N ASP A 37 4.42 -17.92 4.30
CA ASP A 37 4.83 -18.94 5.28
C ASP A 37 4.60 -18.42 6.71
N PRO A 38 3.67 -19.01 7.50
CA PRO A 38 3.37 -18.56 8.85
C PRO A 38 4.57 -18.57 9.81
N ALA A 39 5.50 -19.52 9.64
CA ALA A 39 6.69 -19.59 10.47
C ALA A 39 7.64 -18.44 10.15
N HIS A 40 7.77 -18.10 8.87
CA HIS A 40 8.54 -16.95 8.43
C HIS A 40 7.89 -15.63 8.90
N ALA A 41 6.58 -15.44 8.68
CA ALA A 41 5.85 -14.25 9.10
C ALA A 41 6.02 -13.95 10.59
N LYS A 42 5.95 -14.98 11.45
CA LYS A 42 6.18 -14.82 12.89
C LYS A 42 7.60 -14.39 13.22
N SER A 43 8.60 -15.02 12.58
CA SER A 43 10.01 -14.68 12.79
C SER A 43 10.35 -13.28 12.28
N ASP A 44 9.85 -12.90 11.11
CA ASP A 44 10.06 -11.59 10.52
C ASP A 44 9.46 -10.49 11.39
N ARG A 45 8.20 -10.67 11.81
CA ARG A 45 7.54 -9.75 12.76
C ARG A 45 8.37 -9.57 14.02
N ALA A 46 8.83 -10.66 14.64
CA ALA A 46 9.65 -10.58 15.86
C ALA A 46 10.98 -9.83 15.63
N TYR A 47 11.57 -9.98 14.44
CA TYR A 47 12.82 -9.33 14.08
C TYR A 47 12.65 -7.83 13.76
N ARG A 48 11.54 -7.44 13.09
CA ARG A 48 11.37 -6.09 12.53
C ARG A 48 10.42 -5.20 13.32
N ALA A 49 9.61 -5.73 14.24
CA ALA A 49 8.58 -4.95 14.94
C ALA A 49 9.11 -3.66 15.58
N GLU A 50 10.20 -3.72 16.35
CA GLU A 50 10.77 -2.53 17.00
C GLU A 50 11.28 -1.49 15.99
N ALA A 51 11.95 -1.94 14.93
CA ALA A 51 12.45 -1.05 13.89
C ALA A 51 11.31 -0.41 13.08
N ILE A 52 10.28 -1.18 12.75
CA ILE A 52 9.07 -0.69 12.05
C ILE A 52 8.31 0.29 12.94
N GLU A 53 8.24 0.03 14.25
CA GLU A 53 7.62 0.94 15.22
C GLU A 53 8.31 2.30 15.23
N ALA A 54 9.65 2.30 15.38
CA ALA A 54 10.44 3.52 15.35
C ALA A 54 10.33 4.24 14.00
N PHE A 55 10.28 3.48 12.90
CA PHE A 55 10.11 4.02 11.56
C PHE A 55 8.75 4.69 11.35
N ALA A 56 7.66 4.09 11.82
CA ALA A 56 6.33 4.67 11.77
C ALA A 56 6.22 5.94 12.63
N ALA A 57 6.81 5.94 13.83
CA ALA A 57 6.89 7.13 14.68
C ALA A 57 7.68 8.26 13.99
N GLN A 58 8.80 7.94 13.33
CA GLN A 58 9.58 8.93 12.58
C GLN A 58 8.80 9.52 11.39
N ILE A 59 8.03 8.69 10.68
CA ILE A 59 7.13 9.16 9.60
C ILE A 59 6.07 10.11 10.17
N ALA A 60 5.53 9.80 11.35
CA ALA A 60 4.56 10.67 12.02
C ALA A 60 5.17 12.03 12.37
N ASP A 61 6.39 12.06 12.93
CA ASP A 61 7.11 13.29 13.25
C ASP A 61 7.34 14.15 12.00
N TRP A 62 7.78 13.55 10.89
CA TRP A 62 7.96 14.27 9.62
C TRP A 62 6.66 14.83 9.07
N THR A 63 5.59 14.04 9.13
CA THR A 63 4.28 14.45 8.64
C THR A 63 3.69 15.58 9.49
N ALA A 64 3.83 15.50 10.82
CA ALA A 64 3.44 16.55 11.76
C ALA A 64 4.25 17.85 11.57
N ALA A 65 5.52 17.74 11.16
CA ALA A 65 6.35 18.87 10.76
C ALA A 65 6.01 19.46 9.38
N GLY A 66 4.94 18.98 8.71
CA GLY A 66 4.48 19.45 7.42
C GLY A 66 5.33 18.95 6.23
N LYS A 67 6.21 17.96 6.44
CA LYS A 67 6.95 17.33 5.36
C LYS A 67 6.03 16.40 4.57
N ARG A 68 6.25 16.32 3.27
CA ARG A 68 5.52 15.42 2.37
C ARG A 68 6.23 14.07 2.33
N VAL A 69 5.66 13.07 2.98
CA VAL A 69 6.28 11.73 3.09
C VAL A 69 5.64 10.75 2.10
N ILE A 70 6.48 10.13 1.28
CA ILE A 70 6.14 9.00 0.41
C ILE A 70 6.62 7.73 1.10
N VAL A 71 5.71 6.79 1.35
CA VAL A 71 6.06 5.49 1.93
C VAL A 71 6.09 4.44 0.82
N CYS A 72 7.25 3.81 0.64
CA CYS A 72 7.43 2.69 -0.29
C CYS A 72 7.63 1.42 0.53
N ASP A 73 6.63 0.55 0.51
CA ASP A 73 6.70 -0.74 1.18
C ASP A 73 7.20 -1.82 0.22
N VAL A 74 8.47 -2.17 0.37
CA VAL A 74 9.16 -3.13 -0.51
C VAL A 74 9.68 -4.33 0.27
N ALA A 75 9.18 -4.54 1.49
CA ALA A 75 9.52 -5.70 2.30
C ALA A 75 9.03 -7.00 1.66
N TYR A 76 7.86 -6.96 1.02
CA TYR A 76 7.30 -8.08 0.29
C TYR A 76 6.87 -7.67 -1.12
N PRO A 77 6.97 -8.58 -2.10
CA PRO A 77 6.29 -8.39 -3.36
C PRO A 77 4.78 -8.62 -3.19
N ASN A 78 3.98 -8.07 -4.09
CA ASN A 78 2.55 -8.35 -4.18
C ASN A 78 1.75 -8.08 -2.90
N GLY A 79 2.01 -6.99 -2.20
CA GLY A 79 1.18 -6.55 -1.08
C GLY A 79 1.98 -5.91 0.05
N SER A 80 1.24 -5.28 0.94
CA SER A 80 1.77 -4.58 2.11
C SER A 80 2.33 -5.54 3.17
N ASP A 81 3.35 -5.06 3.88
CA ASP A 81 3.81 -5.60 5.15
C ASP A 81 2.78 -5.24 6.24
N PRO A 82 2.08 -6.22 6.83
CA PRO A 82 1.05 -5.94 7.82
C PRO A 82 1.63 -5.33 9.10
N VAL A 83 2.89 -5.63 9.43
CA VAL A 83 3.56 -5.04 10.60
C VAL A 83 3.73 -3.53 10.39
N LEU A 84 4.08 -3.13 9.16
CA LEU A 84 4.15 -1.71 8.79
C LEU A 84 2.77 -1.06 8.84
N ILE A 85 1.74 -1.69 8.25
CA ILE A 85 0.38 -1.11 8.23
C ILE A 85 -0.15 -0.92 9.66
N GLU A 86 -0.01 -1.91 10.54
CA GLU A 86 -0.42 -1.83 11.95
C GLU A 86 0.33 -0.70 12.70
N ALA A 87 1.61 -0.49 12.40
CA ALA A 87 2.39 0.60 13.00
C ALA A 87 1.98 1.97 12.44
N LEU A 88 1.81 2.10 11.12
CA LEU A 88 1.37 3.32 10.49
C LEU A 88 -0.02 3.74 11.01
N GLN A 89 -0.98 2.82 11.12
CA GLN A 89 -2.32 3.13 11.66
C GLN A 89 -2.32 3.66 13.10
N ARG A 90 -1.28 3.34 13.89
CA ARG A 90 -1.16 3.83 15.27
C ARG A 90 -0.54 5.21 15.37
N HIS A 91 0.33 5.57 14.42
CA HIS A 91 1.16 6.78 14.51
C HIS A 91 0.82 7.85 13.47
N VAL A 92 0.33 7.44 12.31
CA VAL A 92 0.21 8.27 11.12
C VAL A 92 -1.24 8.27 10.63
N PRO A 93 -1.89 9.43 10.48
CA PRO A 93 -3.11 9.52 9.68
C PRO A 93 -2.75 9.12 8.25
N LEU A 94 -3.12 7.92 7.79
CA LEU A 94 -2.64 7.30 6.55
C LEU A 94 -2.85 8.21 5.34
N LEU A 95 -4.00 8.89 5.29
CA LEU A 95 -4.37 9.80 4.21
C LEU A 95 -3.67 11.17 4.26
N SER A 96 -2.81 11.40 5.25
CA SER A 96 -1.90 12.58 5.29
C SER A 96 -0.58 12.35 4.57
N LEU A 97 -0.27 11.10 4.20
CA LEU A 97 0.92 10.78 3.40
C LEU A 97 0.83 11.39 2.00
N ALA A 98 1.99 11.73 1.43
CA ALA A 98 2.07 12.23 0.06
C ALA A 98 1.85 11.10 -0.96
N ALA A 99 2.26 9.87 -0.64
CA ALA A 99 2.01 8.68 -1.42
C ALA A 99 2.26 7.42 -0.59
N TYR A 100 1.66 6.31 -1.02
CA TYR A 100 1.93 4.96 -0.50
C TYR A 100 1.99 3.97 -1.67
N GLY A 101 2.78 2.92 -1.55
CA GLY A 101 2.70 1.78 -2.44
C GLY A 101 3.34 0.52 -1.86
N ALA A 102 2.78 -0.64 -2.21
CA ALA A 102 3.32 -1.97 -1.95
C ALA A 102 2.99 -2.97 -3.08
N TRP A 103 2.66 -2.45 -4.28
CA TRP A 103 2.17 -3.27 -5.38
C TRP A 103 3.29 -3.99 -6.16
N ASN A 104 3.12 -5.30 -6.30
CA ASN A 104 3.82 -6.17 -7.24
C ASN A 104 5.32 -6.38 -6.96
N THR A 105 6.20 -5.48 -7.40
CA THR A 105 7.66 -5.58 -7.18
C THR A 105 8.20 -4.28 -6.62
N ALA A 106 9.36 -4.33 -5.96
CA ALA A 106 10.02 -3.13 -5.43
C ALA A 106 10.17 -2.00 -6.49
N GLY A 107 10.44 -2.37 -7.75
CA GLY A 107 10.51 -1.41 -8.85
C GLY A 107 9.18 -0.72 -9.12
N ASN A 108 8.09 -1.48 -9.20
CA ASN A 108 6.75 -0.94 -9.43
C ASN A 108 6.29 -0.10 -8.24
N THR A 109 6.44 -0.61 -7.02
CA THR A 109 6.14 0.11 -5.77
C THR A 109 6.79 1.50 -5.75
N ILE A 110 8.12 1.54 -5.90
CA ILE A 110 8.87 2.80 -5.82
C ILE A 110 8.47 3.73 -6.99
N GLY A 111 8.29 3.17 -8.19
CA GLY A 111 7.91 3.95 -9.37
C GLY A 111 6.55 4.63 -9.23
N VAL A 112 5.53 3.87 -8.81
CA VAL A 112 4.15 4.37 -8.64
C VAL A 112 4.08 5.38 -7.49
N ALA A 113 4.67 5.06 -6.34
CA ALA A 113 4.65 5.94 -5.17
C ALA A 113 5.39 7.27 -5.45
N LEU A 114 6.54 7.23 -6.14
CA LEU A 114 7.23 8.44 -6.58
C LEU A 114 6.39 9.27 -7.56
N ALA A 115 5.77 8.62 -8.56
CA ALA A 115 4.93 9.31 -9.53
C ALA A 115 3.73 10.00 -8.86
N GLN A 116 3.08 9.32 -7.92
CA GLN A 116 2.00 9.89 -7.10
C GLN A 116 2.48 11.09 -6.29
N GLY A 117 3.60 10.95 -5.56
CA GLY A 117 4.12 12.04 -4.73
C GLY A 117 4.50 13.28 -5.54
N ILE A 118 5.09 13.08 -6.73
CA ILE A 118 5.41 14.18 -7.66
C ILE A 118 4.15 14.82 -8.24
N ALA A 119 3.13 14.03 -8.60
CA ALA A 119 1.84 14.57 -9.06
C ALA A 119 1.21 15.45 -7.97
N ASN A 120 1.21 14.99 -6.72
CA ASN A 120 0.70 15.73 -5.57
C ASN A 120 1.49 17.02 -5.31
N LEU A 121 2.82 16.98 -5.47
CA LEU A 121 3.67 18.17 -5.38
C LEU A 121 3.33 19.21 -6.47
N ARG A 122 3.01 18.75 -7.69
CA ARG A 122 2.65 19.60 -8.83
C ARG A 122 1.19 20.06 -8.85
N ARG A 123 0.52 20.02 -7.69
CA ARG A 123 -0.88 20.46 -7.51
C ARG A 123 -1.86 19.66 -8.35
N ALA A 124 -1.71 18.33 -8.34
CA ALA A 124 -2.80 17.45 -8.77
C ALA A 124 -4.10 17.81 -8.03
N ASP A 125 -5.23 17.50 -8.66
CA ASP A 125 -6.53 17.64 -8.05
C ASP A 125 -6.55 16.92 -6.69
N ALA A 126 -6.90 17.66 -5.62
CA ALA A 126 -6.75 17.16 -4.26
C ALA A 126 -7.65 15.94 -3.99
N THR A 127 -8.83 15.91 -4.62
CA THR A 127 -9.77 14.79 -4.52
C THR A 127 -9.20 13.56 -5.24
N ALA A 128 -8.70 13.71 -6.47
CA ALA A 128 -8.06 12.63 -7.20
C ALA A 128 -6.81 12.09 -6.49
N ALA A 129 -6.02 12.97 -5.87
CA ALA A 129 -4.85 12.60 -5.06
C ALA A 129 -5.24 11.74 -3.85
N GLN A 130 -6.28 12.14 -3.12
CA GLN A 130 -6.81 11.40 -1.97
C GLN A 130 -7.43 10.07 -2.40
N GLN A 131 -8.22 10.06 -3.48
CA GLN A 131 -8.79 8.84 -4.06
C GLN A 131 -7.70 7.84 -4.45
N PHE A 132 -6.64 8.32 -5.12
CA PHE A 132 -5.55 7.44 -5.53
C PHE A 132 -4.77 6.90 -4.33
N LEU A 133 -4.54 7.71 -3.29
CA LEU A 133 -3.91 7.26 -2.05
C LEU A 133 -4.74 6.21 -1.31
N ALA A 134 -6.05 6.47 -1.13
CA ALA A 134 -6.97 5.50 -0.55
C ALA A 134 -6.98 4.20 -1.36
N ARG A 135 -7.07 4.29 -2.69
CA ARG A 135 -6.99 3.12 -3.57
C ARG A 135 -5.70 2.32 -3.35
N ARG A 136 -4.55 2.96 -3.13
CA ARG A 136 -3.30 2.21 -2.87
C ARG A 136 -3.36 1.41 -1.59
N PHE A 137 -3.89 1.96 -0.49
CA PHE A 137 -4.08 1.16 0.73
C PHE A 137 -5.11 0.03 0.55
N ILE A 138 -6.21 0.31 -0.16
CA ILE A 138 -7.26 -0.69 -0.42
C ILE A 138 -6.73 -1.83 -1.29
N GLU A 139 -6.01 -1.51 -2.36
CA GLU A 139 -5.50 -2.51 -3.29
C GLU A 139 -4.31 -3.27 -2.68
N ASP A 140 -3.32 -2.55 -2.14
CA ASP A 140 -2.06 -3.15 -1.74
C ASP A 140 -2.14 -3.83 -0.35
N HIS A 141 -3.01 -3.36 0.55
CA HIS A 141 -3.26 -3.98 1.85
C HIS A 141 -4.57 -4.77 1.86
N CYS A 142 -5.73 -4.10 1.79
CA CYS A 142 -7.01 -4.79 1.99
C CYS A 142 -7.21 -5.93 0.97
N PHE A 143 -6.93 -5.71 -0.30
CA PHE A 143 -7.05 -6.76 -1.31
C PHE A 143 -5.85 -7.72 -1.29
N MET A 144 -4.65 -7.23 -1.60
CA MET A 144 -3.50 -8.12 -1.84
C MET A 144 -3.06 -8.88 -0.60
N HIS A 145 -3.11 -8.25 0.57
CA HIS A 145 -2.70 -8.87 1.83
C HIS A 145 -3.84 -9.65 2.49
N CYS A 146 -5.04 -9.06 2.61
CA CYS A 146 -6.11 -9.66 3.41
C CYS A 146 -7.05 -10.56 2.59
N VAL A 147 -7.65 -10.04 1.52
CA VAL A 147 -8.71 -10.74 0.77
C VAL A 147 -8.16 -11.81 -0.17
N ARG A 148 -7.12 -11.49 -0.94
CA ARG A 148 -6.60 -12.36 -2.00
C ARG A 148 -6.17 -13.74 -1.47
N PRO A 149 -5.46 -13.90 -0.35
CA PRO A 149 -5.10 -15.22 0.17
C PRO A 149 -6.33 -16.09 0.48
N GLN A 150 -7.43 -15.48 0.93
CA GLN A 150 -8.69 -16.18 1.19
C GLN A 150 -9.34 -16.65 -0.11
N LEU A 151 -9.30 -15.79 -1.15
CA LEU A 151 -9.75 -16.16 -2.50
C LEU A 151 -8.88 -17.26 -3.11
N ASP A 152 -7.57 -17.22 -2.90
CA ASP A 152 -6.62 -18.22 -3.42
C ASP A 152 -6.78 -19.58 -2.72
N ALA A 153 -7.13 -19.59 -1.42
CA ALA A 153 -7.48 -20.80 -0.67
C ALA A 153 -8.84 -21.41 -1.06
N SER A 154 -9.71 -20.64 -1.72
CA SER A 154 -11.01 -21.13 -2.19
C SER A 154 -10.84 -22.16 -3.32
N ALA A 155 -11.53 -23.31 -3.18
CA ALA A 155 -11.57 -24.36 -4.19
C ALA A 155 -12.32 -23.94 -5.47
N THR A 156 -13.02 -22.81 -5.45
CA THR A 156 -13.83 -22.30 -6.56
C THR A 156 -12.94 -21.78 -7.67
N LEU A 157 -12.79 -22.54 -8.76
CA LEU A 157 -12.07 -22.08 -9.95
C LEU A 157 -12.70 -20.78 -10.48
N TYR A 158 -11.86 -19.80 -10.80
CA TYR A 158 -12.34 -18.56 -11.39
C TYR A 158 -12.56 -18.76 -12.89
N SER A 159 -13.83 -18.74 -13.31
CA SER A 159 -14.29 -18.97 -14.68
C SER A 159 -15.38 -17.97 -15.06
N ALA A 160 -15.86 -18.01 -16.30
CA ALA A 160 -16.95 -17.15 -16.74
C ALA A 160 -18.25 -17.39 -15.95
N GLU A 161 -18.48 -18.64 -15.52
CA GLU A 161 -19.66 -19.07 -14.77
C GLU A 161 -19.63 -18.55 -13.33
N THR A 162 -18.45 -18.57 -12.70
CA THR A 162 -18.25 -18.11 -11.32
C THR A 162 -17.91 -16.62 -11.23
N GLU A 163 -17.83 -15.93 -12.38
CA GLU A 163 -17.32 -14.56 -12.48
C GLU A 163 -18.05 -13.60 -11.52
N ARG A 164 -19.39 -13.58 -11.63
CA ARG A 164 -20.27 -12.74 -10.83
C ARG A 164 -20.19 -13.03 -9.33
N GLU A 165 -20.11 -14.30 -8.97
CA GLU A 165 -20.02 -14.73 -7.57
C GLU A 165 -18.70 -14.28 -6.96
N MET A 166 -17.59 -14.50 -7.66
CA MET A 166 -16.25 -14.12 -7.20
C MET A 166 -16.11 -12.60 -7.09
N THR A 167 -16.65 -11.82 -8.03
CA THR A 167 -16.64 -10.35 -7.93
C THR A 167 -17.48 -9.86 -6.75
N ALA A 168 -18.65 -10.47 -6.50
CA ALA A 168 -19.50 -10.11 -5.37
C ALA A 168 -18.86 -10.47 -4.02
N LEU A 169 -18.23 -11.64 -3.95
CA LEU A 169 -17.44 -12.08 -2.80
C LEU A 169 -16.30 -11.10 -2.51
N THR A 170 -15.51 -10.79 -3.55
CA THR A 170 -14.39 -9.84 -3.45
C THR A 170 -14.88 -8.48 -2.99
N ALA A 171 -15.99 -7.96 -3.53
CA ALA A 171 -16.54 -6.67 -3.12
C ALA A 171 -16.93 -6.64 -1.64
N ARG A 172 -17.60 -7.69 -1.16
CA ARG A 172 -18.01 -7.80 0.23
C ARG A 172 -16.80 -7.85 1.16
N ASP A 173 -15.86 -8.73 0.88
CA ASP A 173 -14.70 -8.96 1.75
C ASP A 173 -13.76 -7.75 1.72
N LEU A 174 -13.59 -7.12 0.55
CA LEU A 174 -12.82 -5.88 0.42
C LEU A 174 -13.45 -4.73 1.22
N GLN A 175 -14.78 -4.54 1.14
CA GLN A 175 -15.45 -3.54 1.95
C GLN A 175 -15.31 -3.83 3.45
N ALA A 176 -15.36 -5.10 3.87
CA ALA A 176 -15.18 -5.47 5.27
C ALA A 176 -13.78 -5.10 5.80
N GLU A 177 -12.73 -5.32 5.00
CA GLU A 177 -11.36 -4.91 5.33
C GLU A 177 -11.19 -3.39 5.36
N ILE A 178 -11.83 -2.65 4.45
CA ILE A 178 -11.86 -1.18 4.46
C ILE A 178 -12.41 -0.66 5.79
N GLU A 179 -13.50 -1.26 6.30
CA GLU A 179 -14.11 -0.87 7.57
C GLU A 179 -13.20 -1.11 8.79
N GLN A 180 -12.23 -2.02 8.68
CA GLN A 180 -11.23 -2.23 9.73
C GLN A 180 -10.17 -1.12 9.77
N MET A 181 -10.02 -0.33 8.71
CA MET A 181 -9.04 0.75 8.62
C MET A 181 -9.68 2.10 8.93
N PRO A 182 -9.43 2.72 10.11
CA PRO A 182 -10.16 3.93 10.53
C PRO A 182 -10.17 5.07 9.51
N ASP A 183 -9.03 5.34 8.88
CA ASP A 183 -8.88 6.40 7.88
C ASP A 183 -9.56 6.07 6.53
N LEU A 184 -9.93 4.81 6.31
CA LEU A 184 -10.58 4.37 5.08
C LEU A 184 -12.09 4.14 5.22
N ARG A 185 -12.67 4.13 6.43
CA ARG A 185 -14.10 3.84 6.69
C ARG A 185 -15.11 4.71 5.92
N GLY A 186 -14.71 5.91 5.49
CA GLY A 186 -15.55 6.77 4.66
C GLY A 186 -15.67 6.30 3.22
N TRP A 187 -14.76 5.44 2.77
CA TRP A 187 -14.66 5.02 1.38
C TRP A 187 -15.49 3.75 1.11
N ARG A 188 -16.08 3.71 -0.08
CA ARG A 188 -16.86 2.58 -0.56
C ARG A 188 -16.35 2.11 -1.91
N VAL A 189 -16.21 0.80 -2.05
CA VAL A 189 -15.91 0.18 -3.34
C VAL A 189 -17.20 -0.14 -4.08
N SER A 190 -17.24 0.22 -5.36
CA SER A 190 -18.31 -0.14 -6.28
C SER A 190 -17.74 -0.71 -7.58
N ASN A 191 -18.58 -1.36 -8.38
CA ASN A 191 -18.19 -2.00 -9.64
C ASN A 191 -16.91 -2.84 -9.56
N VAL A 192 -16.77 -3.68 -8.53
CA VAL A 192 -15.58 -4.50 -8.32
C VAL A 192 -15.40 -5.52 -9.45
N ARG A 193 -14.16 -5.62 -9.94
CA ARG A 193 -13.74 -6.40 -11.10
C ARG A 193 -12.45 -7.14 -10.74
N LEU A 194 -12.29 -8.35 -11.28
CA LEU A 194 -11.04 -9.11 -11.23
C LEU A 194 -10.53 -9.26 -12.69
N PRO A 195 -9.65 -8.36 -13.14
CA PRO A 195 -9.18 -8.31 -14.53
C PRO A 195 -8.62 -9.63 -15.05
N TRP A 196 -8.74 -9.83 -16.36
CA TRP A 196 -8.19 -11.00 -17.07
C TRP A 196 -8.68 -12.36 -16.56
N ARG A 197 -9.76 -12.39 -15.78
CA ARG A 197 -10.22 -13.57 -15.04
C ARG A 197 -9.13 -14.17 -14.15
N ARG A 198 -8.35 -13.31 -13.47
CA ARG A 198 -7.31 -13.71 -12.51
C ARG A 198 -7.57 -13.07 -11.15
N ARG A 199 -7.14 -13.74 -10.09
CA ARG A 199 -7.20 -13.24 -8.70
C ARG A 199 -5.97 -12.40 -8.31
N PHE A 200 -5.11 -12.08 -9.28
CA PHE A 200 -3.83 -11.42 -9.04
C PHE A 200 -3.99 -9.94 -8.70
N GLU A 201 -4.98 -9.27 -9.28
CA GLU A 201 -5.25 -7.85 -9.12
C GLU A 201 -6.77 -7.62 -9.04
N VAL A 202 -7.15 -6.51 -8.43
CA VAL A 202 -8.54 -6.07 -8.33
C VAL A 202 -8.66 -4.69 -8.95
N ASP A 203 -9.81 -4.43 -9.57
CA ASP A 203 -10.19 -3.11 -10.03
C ASP A 203 -11.57 -2.75 -9.46
N PHE A 204 -11.79 -1.48 -9.16
CA PHE A 204 -13.01 -1.00 -8.51
C PHE A 204 -13.14 0.51 -8.68
N ASP A 205 -14.37 0.99 -8.61
CA ASP A 205 -14.63 2.42 -8.51
C ASP A 205 -14.66 2.77 -7.01
N LEU A 206 -14.24 4.00 -6.68
CA LEU A 206 -14.08 4.44 -5.30
C LEU A 206 -14.90 5.69 -5.03
N GLU A 207 -15.77 5.62 -4.02
CA GLU A 207 -16.72 6.65 -3.62
C GLU A 207 -16.45 7.07 -2.17
N CYS A 208 -16.61 8.36 -1.84
CA CYS A 208 -16.45 8.93 -0.50
C CYS A 208 -17.68 9.74 -0.10
#